data_AF-A0A820NPS0-F1
#
_entry.id   AF-A0A820NPS0-F1
#
_cell.length_a   1.000
_cell.length_b   1.000
_cell.length_c   1.000
_cell.angle_alpha   90.00
_cell.angle_beta   90.00
_cell.angle_gamma   90.00
#
_symmetry.space_group_name_H-M   'P 1'
#
loop_
_entity.id
_entity.type
_entity.pdbx_description
1 polymer ?
#
loop_
_entity_poly.entity_id
_entity_poly.type
_entity_poly.pdbx_seq_one_letter_code
_entity_poly.pdbx_strand_id
1 'polypeptide(L)'
;MHLPAGEGKIEERCKLLSKFLRTYHQIDDIKDDYMFIFGDQNWRTLKNLSINNILEAIKKHEYKIILDNDELTQMRKNKTTQCLEDFFEASIKFPPTYKYEVNSDEYQTEKNHE
;
A
#
# COMPACT_ATOMS: atom_id res chain seq x y z
N MET A 1 7.79 1.51 -8.73
CA MET A 1 6.80 0.66 -9.40
C MET A 1 5.42 1.29 -9.25
N HIS A 2 4.60 1.26 -10.30
CA HIS A 2 3.20 1.67 -10.26
C HIS A 2 2.34 0.42 -10.46
N LEU A 3 1.60 0.00 -9.43
CA LEU A 3 0.79 -1.22 -9.44
C LEU A 3 -0.68 -0.92 -9.79
N PRO A 4 -1.49 -1.92 -10.21
CA PRO A 4 -2.91 -1.72 -10.52
C PRO A 4 -3.69 -0.97 -9.43
N ALA A 5 -4.33 0.12 -9.83
CA ALA A 5 -5.21 0.93 -8.98
C ALA A 5 -6.60 0.30 -8.81
N GLY A 6 -7.34 0.79 -7.81
CA GLY A 6 -8.70 0.33 -7.50
C GLY A 6 -8.76 -0.73 -6.40
N GLU A 7 -9.89 -0.80 -5.68
CA GLU A 7 -10.11 -1.76 -4.59
C GLU A 7 -10.14 -3.21 -5.10
N GLY A 8 -9.76 -4.18 -4.24
CA GLY A 8 -9.90 -5.61 -4.55
C GLY A 8 -8.87 -6.16 -5.55
N LYS A 9 -7.82 -5.40 -5.84
CA LYS A 9 -6.77 -5.75 -6.81
C LYS A 9 -5.55 -6.44 -6.21
N ILE A 10 -5.66 -6.91 -4.95
CA ILE A 10 -4.55 -7.51 -4.19
C ILE A 10 -3.83 -8.62 -4.98
N GLU A 11 -4.58 -9.56 -5.55
CA GLU A 11 -4.01 -10.68 -6.31
C GLU A 11 -3.27 -10.21 -7.58
N GLU A 12 -3.85 -9.26 -8.33
CA GLU A 12 -3.24 -8.69 -9.53
C GLU A 12 -1.93 -7.96 -9.19
N ARG A 13 -1.92 -7.17 -8.11
CA ARG A 13 -0.73 -6.48 -7.61
C ARG A 13 0.37 -7.46 -7.21
N CYS A 14 0.02 -8.50 -6.44
CA CYS A 14 0.97 -9.52 -6.04
C CYS A 14 1.52 -10.31 -7.22
N LYS A 15 0.67 -10.69 -8.20
CA LYS A 15 1.11 -11.38 -9.41
C LYS A 15 2.12 -10.56 -10.20
N LEU A 16 1.92 -9.26 -10.31
CA LEU A 16 2.85 -8.36 -10.99
C LEU A 16 4.18 -8.24 -10.24
N LEU A 17 4.14 -8.08 -8.91
CA LEU A 17 5.33 -8.06 -8.05
C LEU A 17 6.13 -9.36 -8.15
N SER A 18 5.49 -10.52 -7.99
CA SER A 18 6.17 -11.82 -8.07
C SER A 18 6.73 -12.09 -9.47
N LYS A 19 6.07 -11.61 -10.53
CA LYS A 19 6.63 -11.66 -11.90
C LYS A 19 7.89 -10.80 -12.01
N PHE A 20 7.85 -9.57 -11.51
CA PHE A 20 9.01 -8.67 -11.51
C PHE A 20 10.20 -9.28 -10.76
N LEU A 21 9.98 -9.73 -9.52
CA LEU A 21 11.01 -10.36 -8.70
C LEU A 21 11.62 -11.59 -9.37
N ARG A 22 10.78 -12.49 -9.92
CA ARG A 22 11.28 -13.67 -10.63
C ARG A 22 12.11 -13.29 -11.85
N THR A 23 11.67 -12.33 -12.65
CA THR A 23 12.44 -11.86 -13.81
C THR A 23 13.76 -11.24 -13.39
N TYR A 24 13.77 -10.48 -12.29
CA TYR A 24 14.98 -9.90 -11.74
C TYR A 24 16.00 -10.97 -11.31
N HIS A 25 15.54 -11.98 -10.56
CA HIS A 25 16.39 -13.09 -10.11
C HIS A 25 16.92 -13.99 -11.24
N GLN A 26 16.30 -13.94 -12.42
CA GLN A 26 16.78 -14.67 -13.61
C GLN A 26 17.91 -13.92 -14.36
N ILE A 27 18.27 -12.72 -13.92
CA ILE A 27 19.44 -12.01 -14.44
C ILE A 27 20.65 -12.58 -13.70
N ASP A 28 21.30 -13.58 -14.31
CA ASP A 28 22.31 -14.50 -13.75
C ASP A 28 23.60 -13.87 -13.17
N ASP A 29 23.68 -12.55 -13.02
CA ASP A 29 24.89 -11.86 -12.55
C ASP A 29 24.62 -10.80 -11.47
N ILE A 30 23.38 -10.71 -10.96
CA ILE A 30 23.04 -9.73 -9.92
C ILE A 30 22.95 -10.41 -8.55
N LYS A 31 24.01 -10.25 -7.76
CA LYS A 31 23.96 -10.41 -6.30
C LYS A 31 23.87 -9.04 -5.68
N ASP A 32 22.66 -8.60 -5.33
CA ASP A 32 22.51 -7.41 -4.51
C ASP A 32 22.59 -7.77 -3.04
N ASP A 33 23.37 -7.00 -2.28
CA ASP A 33 23.31 -7.03 -0.83
C ASP A 33 21.98 -6.44 -0.32
N TYR A 34 21.36 -5.55 -1.11
CA TYR A 34 20.13 -4.85 -0.76
C TYR A 34 19.22 -4.63 -1.98
N MET A 35 17.93 -4.95 -1.83
CA MET A 35 16.90 -4.65 -2.83
C MET A 35 15.84 -3.71 -2.23
N PHE A 36 15.51 -2.65 -2.95
CA PHE A 36 14.47 -1.70 -2.57
C PHE A 36 13.34 -1.69 -3.59
N ILE A 37 12.11 -1.93 -3.14
CA ILE A 37 10.90 -1.77 -3.95
C ILE A 37 10.11 -0.59 -3.39
N PHE A 38 9.90 0.43 -4.21
CA PHE A 38 9.17 1.64 -3.84
C PHE A 38 8.37 2.18 -5.02
N GLY A 39 7.47 3.12 -4.76
CA GLY A 39 6.58 3.76 -5.72
C GLY A 39 5.12 3.67 -5.30
N ASP A 40 4.21 3.98 -6.21
CA ASP A 40 2.77 3.87 -5.97
C ASP A 40 2.30 2.42 -6.11
N GLN A 41 2.29 1.72 -4.97
CA GLN A 41 1.88 0.33 -4.89
C GLN A 41 0.35 0.15 -4.83
N ASN A 42 -0.41 1.25 -4.73
CA ASN A 42 -1.87 1.24 -4.77
C ASN A 42 -2.59 0.41 -3.69
N TRP A 43 -1.93 0.00 -2.60
CA TRP A 43 -2.60 -0.64 -1.45
C TRP A 43 -3.61 0.31 -0.81
N ARG A 44 -4.82 -0.20 -0.55
CA ARG A 44 -5.95 0.60 -0.07
C ARG A 44 -6.31 0.22 1.36
N THR A 45 -6.98 1.11 2.07
CA THR A 45 -7.61 0.80 3.36
C THR A 45 -8.87 -0.03 3.11
N LEU A 46 -9.05 -1.09 3.90
CA LEU A 46 -10.22 -1.96 3.88
C LEU A 46 -11.49 -1.19 4.29
N LYS A 47 -12.65 -1.64 3.79
CA LYS A 47 -13.97 -0.98 3.91
C LYS A 47 -14.52 -0.82 5.33
N ASN A 48 -13.80 -1.29 6.34
CA ASN A 48 -14.28 -1.32 7.73
C ASN A 48 -14.11 0.03 8.44
N LEU A 49 -13.40 0.99 7.84
CA LEU A 49 -13.17 2.32 8.40
C LEU A 49 -13.88 3.39 7.55
N SER A 50 -14.79 4.14 8.16
CA SER A 50 -15.46 5.26 7.49
C SER A 50 -14.49 6.42 7.24
N ILE A 51 -14.76 7.25 6.23
CA ILE A 51 -13.96 8.45 5.94
C ILE A 51 -13.86 9.36 7.17
N ASN A 52 -14.97 9.57 7.89
CA ASN A 52 -14.96 10.38 9.11
C ASN A 52 -14.02 9.81 10.17
N ASN A 53 -13.99 8.49 10.37
CA ASN A 53 -13.08 7.85 11.32
C ASN A 53 -11.61 7.97 10.87
N ILE A 54 -11.35 7.88 9.56
CA ILE A 54 -10.01 8.09 8.99
C ILE A 54 -9.55 9.52 9.26
N LEU A 55 -10.38 10.53 8.95
CA LEU A 55 -10.04 11.94 9.15
C LEU A 55 -9.81 12.27 10.63
N GLU A 56 -10.65 11.75 11.53
CA GLU A 56 -10.46 11.93 12.97
C GLU A 56 -9.16 11.27 13.47
N ALA A 57 -8.83 10.07 12.99
CA ALA A 57 -7.56 9.43 13.32
C ALA A 57 -6.36 10.22 12.78
N ILE A 58 -6.46 10.82 11.59
CA ILE A 58 -5.43 11.69 11.02
C ILE A 58 -5.22 12.92 11.90
N LYS A 59 -6.30 13.60 12.31
CA LYS A 59 -6.23 14.79 13.19
C LYS A 59 -5.59 14.48 14.54
N LYS A 60 -5.80 13.29 15.08
CA LYS A 60 -5.21 12.83 16.35
C LYS A 60 -3.82 12.21 16.21
N HIS A 61 -3.28 12.11 14.99
CA HIS A 61 -2.05 11.38 14.67
C HIS A 61 -2.08 9.89 15.09
N GLU A 62 -3.29 9.29 15.14
CA GLU A 62 -3.53 7.90 15.55
C GLU A 62 -3.50 6.95 14.34
N TYR A 63 -2.41 6.98 13.56
CA TYR A 63 -2.34 6.25 12.28
C TYR A 63 -2.45 4.72 12.40
N LYS A 64 -2.19 4.17 13.59
CA LYS A 64 -2.27 2.73 13.83
C LYS A 64 -3.63 2.13 13.46
N ILE A 65 -4.74 2.83 13.72
CA ILE A 65 -6.08 2.32 13.37
C ILE A 65 -6.27 2.22 11.85
N ILE A 66 -5.69 3.15 11.09
CA ILE A 66 -5.74 3.16 9.63
C ILE A 66 -4.86 2.03 9.08
N LEU A 67 -3.64 1.89 9.60
CA LEU A 67 -2.69 0.83 9.22
C LEU A 67 -3.19 -0.56 9.57
N ASP A 68 -3.88 -0.72 10.69
CA ASP A 68 -4.51 -1.99 11.04
C ASP A 68 -5.63 -2.38 10.05
N ASN A 69 -6.12 -1.45 9.23
CA ASN A 69 -7.06 -1.70 8.14
C ASN A 69 -6.40 -1.58 6.75
N ASP A 70 -5.09 -1.46 6.63
CA ASP A 70 -4.40 -1.39 5.34
C ASP A 70 -4.24 -2.79 4.70
N GLU A 71 -4.50 -2.89 3.38
CA GLU A 71 -4.43 -4.15 2.63
C GLU A 71 -3.04 -4.81 2.71
N LEU A 72 -1.96 -4.05 2.54
CA LEU A 72 -0.59 -4.58 2.60
C LEU A 72 -0.26 -5.07 4.01
N THR A 73 -0.58 -4.26 5.02
CA THR A 73 -0.37 -4.58 6.42
C THR A 73 -1.13 -5.85 6.81
N GLN A 74 -2.39 -5.99 6.42
CA GLN A 74 -3.19 -7.19 6.67
C GLN A 74 -2.66 -8.40 5.92
N MET A 75 -2.29 -8.25 4.66
CA MET A 75 -1.70 -9.34 3.86
C MET A 75 -0.42 -9.88 4.52
N ARG A 76 0.46 -9.00 4.99
CA ARG A 76 1.70 -9.37 5.67
C ARG A 76 1.44 -10.04 7.02
N LYS A 77 0.47 -9.54 7.80
CA LYS A 77 0.07 -10.14 9.08
C LYS A 77 -0.53 -11.53 8.91
N ASN A 78 -1.41 -11.70 7.92
CA ASN A 78 -2.17 -12.93 7.72
C ASN A 78 -1.44 -13.97 6.85
N LYS A 79 -0.27 -13.62 6.28
CA LYS A 79 0.51 -14.47 5.36
C LYS A 79 -0.33 -15.01 4.19
N THR A 80 -1.31 -14.23 3.75
CA THR A 80 -2.31 -14.67 2.74
C THR A 80 -1.77 -14.64 1.32
N THR A 81 -0.66 -13.96 1.05
CA THR A 81 -0.07 -13.89 -0.29
C THR A 81 1.43 -13.62 -0.23
N GLN A 82 2.21 -14.39 -0.98
CA GLN A 82 3.67 -14.50 -0.80
C GLN A 82 4.49 -13.48 -1.61
N CYS A 83 3.93 -12.34 -1.99
CA CYS A 83 4.58 -11.47 -2.98
C CYS A 83 5.67 -10.54 -2.41
N LEU A 84 5.75 -10.38 -1.08
CA LEU A 84 6.69 -9.49 -0.38
C LEU A 84 7.20 -10.10 0.95
N GLU A 85 7.28 -11.43 1.07
CA GLU A 85 7.64 -12.11 2.34
C GLU A 85 9.04 -11.74 2.85
N ASP A 86 10.00 -11.58 1.93
CA ASP A 86 11.40 -11.27 2.25
C ASP A 86 11.66 -9.76 2.37
N PHE A 87 10.63 -8.92 2.24
CA PHE A 87 10.75 -7.47 2.31
C PHE A 87 10.36 -6.93 3.69
N PHE A 88 11.13 -5.95 4.15
CA PHE A 88 10.85 -5.16 5.34
C PHE A 88 10.23 -3.81 4.96
N GLU A 89 9.34 -3.30 5.81
CA GLU A 89 8.78 -1.95 5.69
C GLU A 89 8.91 -1.28 7.04
N ALA A 90 9.42 -0.05 7.05
CA ALA A 90 9.55 0.72 8.29
C ALA A 90 8.17 1.11 8.84
N SER A 91 8.12 1.37 10.14
CA SER A 91 6.89 1.86 10.79
C SER A 91 6.43 3.18 10.15
N ILE A 92 5.22 3.18 9.61
CA ILE A 92 4.58 4.37 9.03
C ILE A 92 4.11 5.29 10.17
N LYS A 93 4.65 6.51 10.18
CA LYS A 93 4.36 7.56 11.19
C LYS A 93 3.88 8.86 10.55
N PHE A 94 3.36 8.77 9.33
CA PHE A 94 2.88 9.88 8.52
C PHE A 94 1.45 9.57 8.05
N PRO A 95 0.64 10.58 7.71
CA PRO A 95 -0.74 10.37 7.32
C PRO A 95 -0.84 9.74 5.91
N PRO A 96 -1.99 9.17 5.52
CA PRO A 96 -2.18 8.60 4.19
C PRO A 96 -1.77 9.57 3.08
N THR A 97 -1.09 9.07 2.04
CA THR A 97 -0.56 9.92 0.95
C THR A 97 -1.55 10.09 -0.22
N TYR A 98 -2.77 9.58 -0.09
CA TYR A 98 -3.82 9.63 -1.12
C TYR A 98 -5.23 9.55 -0.48
N LYS A 99 -6.28 10.22 -0.99
CA LYS A 99 -6.33 11.15 -2.13
C LYS A 99 -6.52 12.59 -1.63
N TYR A 100 -5.67 13.50 -2.08
CA TYR A 100 -5.81 14.92 -1.79
C TYR A 100 -6.63 15.63 -2.86
N GLU A 101 -7.27 16.73 -2.48
CA GLU A 101 -7.80 17.71 -3.42
C GLU A 101 -6.67 18.35 -4.24
N VAL A 102 -6.99 18.77 -5.47
CA VAL A 102 -5.98 19.35 -6.35
C VAL A 102 -5.55 20.71 -5.77
N ASN A 103 -4.23 20.89 -5.59
CA ASN A 103 -3.63 22.08 -4.97
C ASN A 103 -4.06 22.33 -3.52
N SER A 104 -4.37 21.27 -2.77
CA SER A 104 -4.76 21.35 -1.36
C SER A 104 -4.17 20.19 -0.57
N ASP A 105 -3.90 20.41 0.72
CA ASP A 105 -3.54 19.35 1.68
C ASP A 105 -4.78 18.71 2.32
N GLU A 106 -5.97 19.06 1.83
CA GLU A 106 -7.24 18.46 2.26
C GLU A 106 -7.50 17.15 1.51
N TYR A 107 -8.01 16.15 2.23
CA TYR A 107 -8.39 14.87 1.65
C TYR A 107 -9.72 14.96 0.93
N GLN A 108 -9.82 14.34 -0.24
CA GLN A 108 -11.09 14.19 -0.94
C GLN A 108 -12.04 13.30 -0.13
N THR A 109 -13.17 13.86 0.30
CA THR A 109 -14.21 13.15 1.05
C THR A 109 -15.36 12.64 0.19
N GLU A 110 -15.51 13.19 -1.01
CA GLU A 110 -16.53 12.78 -1.98
C GLU A 110 -15.96 11.75 -2.96
N LYS A 111 -16.75 10.72 -3.25
CA LYS A 111 -16.47 9.82 -4.37
C LYS A 111 -16.93 10.53 -5.63
N ASN A 112 -16.02 11.21 -6.32
CA ASN A 112 -16.30 11.62 -7.69
C ASN A 112 -16.50 10.33 -8.50
N HIS A 113 -17.74 10.11 -8.94
CA HIS A 113 -18.07 9.08 -9.91
C HIS A 113 -17.46 9.51 -11.25
N GLU A 114 -16.29 8.98 -11.58
CA GLU A 114 -15.76 8.92 -12.95
C GLU A 114 -15.74 7.46 -13.42
#